data_AF-A0A8S3GMH3-F1
#
_entry.id   AF-A0A8S3GMH3-F1
#
_cell.length_a   1.000
_cell.length_b   1.000
_cell.length_c   1.000
_cell.angle_alpha   90.00
_cell.angle_beta   90.00
_cell.angle_gamma   90.00
#
_symmetry.space_group_name_H-M   'P 1'
#
loop_
_entity.id
_entity.type
_entity.pdbx_description
1 polymer ?
#
loop_
_entity_poly.entity_id
_entity_poly.type
_entity_poly.pdbx_seq_one_letter_code
_entity_poly.pdbx_strand_id
1 'polypeptide(L)'
;GRFIRPRYIVIDFSPALLNALLLSMNQTNIHSYLRWCFNAVKKNYTSEQLHSMSCIRFCCAHVMHAFTRSLSKIKIEKQIRKKATIIFGVLLNCNDLEQIYELIGCIVCIFGSPELDNAEEYLDNVIKAAGDFNSDFETFIEDENISDTQRLIEQELSTLDDNFLSTEPILHQSPFTKLACERSPVLLTLIDKSKLPNEKDIKNSFFSKELIKVFYKWIAYVPLFTGLMHRFYERYASDLNDDTKSKVFGYGRVSNATIESFFKIIKHSILRHQTNVRPADFLLKLYSTTSARLKANMHNIQQTGSKRRGRSKKKGRTATSNRGVYFNKFVESMLTASDIRSRLKEKLEMRRNQPDGCEKTGDMTTTGTTNPTFDE
;
A
#
# COMPACT_ATOMS: atom_id res chain seq x y z
N GLY A 1 17.16 8.98 26.25
CA GLY A 1 16.51 9.50 25.02
C GLY A 1 15.08 9.02 24.98
N ARG A 2 14.12 9.85 24.54
CA ARG A 2 12.70 9.45 24.41
C ARG A 2 12.59 8.41 23.28
N PHE A 3 12.16 7.19 23.61
CA PHE A 3 11.90 6.16 22.60
C PHE A 3 10.74 6.61 21.72
N ILE A 4 11.00 6.76 20.41
CA ILE A 4 9.96 7.09 19.43
C ILE A 4 9.45 5.76 18.87
N ARG A 5 8.23 5.38 19.24
CA ARG A 5 7.55 4.18 18.70
C ARG A 5 6.95 4.52 17.33
N PRO A 6 7.38 3.87 16.23
CA PRO A 6 6.75 4.08 14.93
C PRO A 6 5.31 3.54 14.96
N ARG A 7 4.33 4.35 14.54
CA ARG A 7 2.91 3.91 14.53
C ARG A 7 2.57 2.96 13.38
N TYR A 8 3.35 3.02 12.31
CA TYR A 8 3.11 2.28 11.09
C TYR A 8 4.43 1.77 10.54
N ILE A 9 4.53 0.46 10.34
CA ILE A 9 5.75 -0.23 9.92
C ILE A 9 5.39 -1.12 8.74
N VAL A 10 6.07 -0.91 7.62
CA VAL A 10 5.96 -1.77 6.44
C VAL A 10 7.21 -2.63 6.36
N ILE A 11 7.02 -3.94 6.31
CA ILE A 11 8.09 -4.92 6.21
C ILE A 11 7.96 -5.76 4.95
N ASP A 12 9.06 -6.38 4.54
CA ASP A 12 9.01 -7.44 3.55
C ASP A 12 8.24 -8.65 4.11
N PHE A 13 7.87 -9.57 3.22
CA PHE A 13 7.13 -10.78 3.60
C PHE A 13 8.06 -11.75 4.36
N SER A 14 8.31 -11.46 5.64
CA SER A 14 9.21 -12.19 6.52
C SER A 14 8.53 -12.50 7.85
N PRO A 15 8.18 -13.78 8.11
CA PRO A 15 7.58 -14.20 9.37
C PRO A 15 8.45 -13.89 10.60
N ALA A 16 9.77 -14.07 10.47
CA ALA A 16 10.72 -13.81 11.55
C ALA A 16 10.77 -12.31 11.91
N LEU A 17 10.79 -11.43 10.90
CA LEU A 17 10.77 -9.99 11.12
C LEU A 17 9.43 -9.52 11.71
N LEU A 18 8.31 -10.08 11.23
CA LEU A 18 7.00 -9.82 11.81
C LEU A 18 6.99 -10.18 13.30
N ASN A 19 7.44 -11.39 13.65
CA ASN A 19 7.48 -11.83 15.05
C ASN A 19 8.39 -10.94 15.92
N ALA A 20 9.59 -10.61 15.44
CA ALA A 20 10.52 -9.72 16.14
C ALA A 20 9.93 -8.33 16.41
N LEU A 21 9.24 -7.75 15.42
CA LEU A 21 8.57 -6.46 15.57
C LEU A 21 7.36 -6.52 16.48
N LEU A 22 6.56 -7.58 16.42
CA LEU A 22 5.43 -7.77 17.31
C LEU A 22 5.88 -7.87 18.77
N LEU A 23 6.96 -8.62 19.04
CA LEU A 23 7.53 -8.73 20.39
C LEU A 23 8.14 -7.42 20.88
N SER A 24 8.92 -6.73 20.03
CA SER A 24 9.64 -5.51 20.45
C SER A 24 8.76 -4.26 20.51
N MET A 25 7.83 -4.10 19.57
CA MET A 25 7.02 -2.88 19.44
C MET A 25 5.69 -2.98 20.18
N ASN A 26 5.01 -4.14 20.08
CA ASN A 26 3.67 -4.33 20.62
C ASN A 26 3.62 -5.24 21.86
N GLN A 27 4.70 -5.97 22.16
CA GLN A 27 4.73 -6.98 23.22
C GLN A 27 3.64 -8.06 23.05
N THR A 28 3.36 -8.44 21.79
CA THR A 28 2.33 -9.43 21.46
C THR A 28 2.86 -10.52 20.52
N ASN A 29 2.12 -11.61 20.40
CA ASN A 29 2.27 -12.57 19.29
C ASN A 29 1.30 -12.24 18.14
N ILE A 30 1.38 -13.00 17.04
CA ILE A 30 0.53 -12.80 15.86
C ILE A 30 -0.96 -12.99 16.13
N HIS A 31 -1.36 -13.99 16.93
CA HIS A 31 -2.77 -14.25 17.23
C HIS A 31 -3.40 -13.06 17.98
N SER A 32 -2.72 -12.59 19.03
CA SER A 32 -3.14 -11.41 19.79
C SER A 32 -3.15 -10.15 18.92
N TYR A 33 -2.18 -10.01 18.02
CA TYR A 33 -2.13 -8.89 17.09
C TYR A 33 -3.27 -8.87 16.06
N LEU A 34 -3.66 -10.03 15.53
CA LEU A 34 -4.82 -10.14 14.62
C LEU A 34 -6.13 -9.82 15.35
N ARG A 35 -6.31 -10.30 16.60
CA ARG A 35 -7.46 -9.92 17.45
C ARG A 35 -7.46 -8.42 17.74
N TRP A 36 -6.30 -7.85 18.02
CA TRP A 36 -6.16 -6.42 18.20
C TRP A 36 -6.59 -5.66 16.94
N CYS A 37 -6.09 -6.03 15.75
CA CYS A 37 -6.51 -5.40 14.50
C CYS A 37 -8.02 -5.46 14.31
N PHE A 38 -8.64 -6.60 14.60
CA PHE A 38 -10.08 -6.78 14.49
C PHE A 38 -10.86 -5.89 15.45
N ASN A 39 -10.46 -5.85 16.71
CA ASN A 39 -11.06 -4.98 17.73
C ASN A 39 -10.89 -3.50 17.41
N ALA A 40 -9.73 -3.11 16.88
CA ALA A 40 -9.49 -1.76 16.40
C ALA A 40 -10.50 -1.39 15.33
N VAL A 41 -10.64 -2.19 14.28
CA VAL A 41 -11.59 -1.92 13.19
C VAL A 41 -13.05 -1.92 13.64
N LYS A 42 -13.39 -2.68 14.69
CA LYS A 42 -14.72 -2.66 15.33
C LYS A 42 -14.95 -1.46 16.26
N LYS A 43 -14.00 -0.53 16.34
CA LYS A 43 -14.02 0.64 17.24
C LYS A 43 -14.16 0.25 18.72
N ASN A 44 -13.52 -0.86 19.12
CA ASN A 44 -13.50 -1.30 20.52
C ASN A 44 -12.35 -0.68 21.33
N TYR A 45 -11.56 0.22 20.73
CA TYR A 45 -10.43 0.87 21.38
C TYR A 45 -10.52 2.39 21.31
N THR A 46 -10.04 3.05 22.37
CA THR A 46 -9.90 4.50 22.42
C THR A 46 -8.66 4.97 21.65
N SER A 47 -8.61 6.27 21.39
CA SER A 47 -7.46 6.97 20.82
C SER A 47 -6.15 6.67 21.56
N GLU A 48 -6.19 6.73 22.88
CA GLU A 48 -5.03 6.47 23.73
C GLU A 48 -4.51 5.03 23.58
N GLN A 49 -5.41 4.06 23.62
CA GLN A 49 -5.08 2.65 23.43
C GLN A 49 -4.45 2.41 22.04
N LEU A 50 -5.00 3.01 20.99
CA LEU A 50 -4.46 2.88 19.63
C LEU A 50 -3.10 3.59 19.46
N HIS A 51 -2.88 4.75 20.11
CA HIS A 51 -1.58 5.44 20.09
C HIS A 51 -0.45 4.64 20.70
N SER A 52 -0.77 3.75 21.63
CA SER A 52 0.21 2.89 22.29
C SER A 52 0.75 1.77 21.38
N MET A 53 0.18 1.56 20.18
CA MET A 53 0.49 0.40 19.36
C MET A 53 1.09 0.76 18.00
N SER A 54 1.89 -0.16 17.47
CA SER A 54 2.47 -0.10 16.13
C SER A 54 1.70 -1.03 15.19
N CYS A 55 1.14 -0.48 14.12
CA CYS A 55 0.60 -1.29 13.04
C CYS A 55 1.74 -1.79 12.14
N ILE A 56 1.92 -3.09 12.07
CA ILE A 56 2.89 -3.79 11.20
C ILE A 56 2.16 -4.41 10.02
N ARG A 57 2.67 -4.20 8.81
CA ARG A 57 2.05 -4.65 7.56
C ARG A 57 3.10 -5.10 6.56
N PHE A 58 2.70 -5.96 5.63
CA PHE A 58 3.57 -6.43 4.56
C PHE A 58 3.60 -5.45 3.39
N CYS A 59 4.77 -5.35 2.76
CA CYS A 59 4.96 -4.65 1.50
C CYS A 59 4.08 -5.28 0.42
N CYS A 60 3.27 -4.45 -0.27
CA CYS A 60 2.32 -4.94 -1.27
C CYS A 60 3.00 -5.69 -2.42
N ALA A 61 4.20 -5.31 -2.84
CA ALA A 61 4.94 -6.01 -3.89
C ALA A 61 5.31 -7.44 -3.46
N HIS A 62 5.83 -7.60 -2.23
CA HIS A 62 6.18 -8.91 -1.70
C HIS A 62 4.95 -9.80 -1.48
N VAL A 63 3.83 -9.21 -1.04
CA VAL A 63 2.55 -9.92 -0.95
C VAL A 63 2.06 -10.36 -2.34
N MET A 64 2.10 -9.48 -3.34
CA MET A 64 1.71 -9.80 -4.72
C MET A 64 2.56 -10.92 -5.31
N HIS A 65 3.87 -10.89 -5.10
CA HIS A 65 4.75 -11.97 -5.51
C HIS A 65 4.43 -13.27 -4.77
N ALA A 66 4.25 -13.25 -3.45
CA ALA A 66 3.91 -14.44 -2.68
C ALA A 66 2.57 -15.05 -3.13
N PHE A 67 1.57 -14.21 -3.43
CA PHE A 67 0.29 -14.65 -3.97
C PHE A 67 0.45 -15.27 -5.37
N THR A 68 1.11 -14.59 -6.30
CA THR A 68 1.32 -15.08 -7.68
C THR A 68 2.13 -16.38 -7.71
N ARG A 69 3.11 -16.51 -6.82
CA ARG A 69 3.84 -17.78 -6.59
C ARG A 69 2.92 -18.89 -6.09
N SER A 70 1.97 -18.58 -5.19
CA SER A 70 0.98 -19.56 -4.71
C SER A 70 0.10 -20.08 -5.84
N LEU A 71 -0.33 -19.19 -6.74
CA LEU A 71 -1.09 -19.58 -7.93
C LEU A 71 -0.28 -20.44 -8.90
N SER A 72 1.04 -20.32 -8.90
CA SER A 72 1.91 -21.13 -9.76
C SER A 72 2.05 -22.57 -9.30
N LYS A 73 1.69 -22.88 -8.04
CA LYS A 73 1.68 -24.24 -7.49
C LYS A 73 0.41 -25.04 -7.83
N ILE A 74 -0.66 -24.37 -8.27
CA ILE A 74 -1.94 -25.00 -8.59
C ILE A 74 -2.11 -25.14 -10.11
N LYS A 75 -2.77 -26.21 -10.54
CA LYS A 75 -3.04 -26.49 -11.96
C LYS A 75 -4.25 -25.68 -12.44
N ILE A 76 -4.00 -24.44 -12.84
CA ILE A 76 -4.99 -23.54 -13.47
C ILE A 76 -4.40 -22.88 -14.71
N GLU A 77 -5.26 -22.46 -15.63
CA GLU A 77 -4.86 -21.77 -16.85
C GLU A 77 -4.19 -20.41 -16.58
N LYS A 78 -3.28 -20.01 -17.47
CA LYS A 78 -2.52 -18.75 -17.34
C LYS A 78 -3.44 -17.52 -17.29
N GLN A 79 -4.53 -17.51 -18.06
CA GLN A 79 -5.47 -16.38 -18.08
C GLN A 79 -6.23 -16.26 -16.76
N ILE A 80 -6.72 -17.39 -16.22
CA ILE A 80 -7.37 -17.43 -14.90
C ILE A 80 -6.40 -16.95 -13.82
N ARG A 81 -5.12 -17.37 -13.89
CA ARG A 81 -4.07 -16.88 -12.99
C ARG A 81 -3.92 -15.37 -13.07
N LYS A 82 -3.83 -14.78 -14.28
CA LYS A 82 -3.73 -13.32 -14.47
C LYS A 82 -4.92 -12.61 -13.83
N LYS A 83 -6.15 -13.06 -14.08
CA LYS A 83 -7.35 -12.44 -13.49
C LYS A 83 -7.43 -12.62 -11.96
N ALA A 84 -7.03 -13.77 -11.43
CA ALA A 84 -6.93 -14.01 -9.98
C ALA A 84 -5.89 -13.08 -9.32
N THR A 85 -4.75 -12.84 -9.98
CA THR A 85 -3.77 -11.86 -9.54
C THR A 85 -4.38 -10.45 -9.51
N ILE A 86 -5.12 -10.05 -10.56
CA ILE A 86 -5.77 -8.72 -10.63
C ILE A 86 -6.78 -8.53 -9.50
N ILE A 87 -7.69 -9.48 -9.28
CA ILE A 87 -8.70 -9.35 -8.22
C ILE A 87 -8.06 -9.36 -6.81
N PHE A 88 -6.94 -10.07 -6.62
CA PHE A 88 -6.17 -9.97 -5.38
C PHE A 88 -5.49 -8.59 -5.24
N GLY A 89 -5.07 -7.98 -6.34
CA GLY A 89 -4.67 -6.57 -6.43
C GLY A 89 -5.77 -5.61 -5.97
N VAL A 90 -7.02 -5.85 -6.38
CA VAL A 90 -8.19 -5.09 -5.88
C VAL A 90 -8.35 -5.29 -4.38
N LEU A 91 -8.29 -6.54 -3.89
CA LEU A 91 -8.41 -6.90 -2.47
C LEU A 91 -7.36 -6.21 -1.60
N LEU A 92 -6.12 -6.09 -2.08
CA LEU A 92 -5.08 -5.32 -1.41
C LEU A 92 -5.55 -3.88 -1.15
N ASN A 93 -6.23 -3.24 -2.11
CA ASN A 93 -6.65 -1.84 -2.02
C ASN A 93 -7.92 -1.60 -1.21
N CYS A 94 -8.71 -2.63 -0.89
CA CYS A 94 -9.86 -2.50 0.01
C CYS A 94 -9.42 -1.95 1.37
N ASN A 95 -10.20 -1.02 1.92
CA ASN A 95 -9.82 -0.26 3.12
C ASN A 95 -10.84 -0.33 4.27
N ASP A 96 -11.96 -1.04 4.10
CA ASP A 96 -12.90 -1.37 5.17
C ASP A 96 -13.34 -2.83 5.09
N LEU A 97 -13.97 -3.33 6.16
CA LEU A 97 -14.37 -4.74 6.23
C LEU A 97 -15.46 -5.10 5.22
N GLU A 98 -16.40 -4.19 4.95
CA GLU A 98 -17.52 -4.49 4.07
C GLU A 98 -17.02 -4.71 2.65
N GLN A 99 -16.21 -3.80 2.11
CA GLN A 99 -15.57 -3.97 0.80
C GLN A 99 -14.76 -5.27 0.70
N ILE A 100 -14.01 -5.60 1.77
CA ILE A 100 -13.19 -6.82 1.80
C ILE A 100 -14.07 -8.07 1.70
N TYR A 101 -15.13 -8.16 2.51
CA TYR A 101 -15.97 -9.36 2.53
C TYR A 101 -16.93 -9.44 1.34
N GLU A 102 -17.39 -8.31 0.79
CA GLU A 102 -18.10 -8.27 -0.48
C GLU A 102 -17.22 -8.84 -1.60
N LEU A 103 -15.97 -8.39 -1.69
CA LEU A 103 -15.04 -8.90 -2.69
C LEU A 103 -14.67 -10.37 -2.47
N ILE A 104 -14.50 -10.81 -1.22
CA ILE A 104 -14.34 -12.24 -0.91
C ILE A 104 -15.57 -13.03 -1.37
N GLY A 105 -16.78 -12.51 -1.15
CA GLY A 105 -18.02 -13.09 -1.66
C GLY A 105 -18.02 -13.22 -3.19
N CYS A 106 -17.59 -12.18 -3.90
CA CYS A 106 -17.42 -12.22 -5.35
C CYS A 106 -16.38 -13.27 -5.77
N ILE A 107 -15.22 -13.34 -5.12
CA ILE A 107 -14.18 -14.36 -5.38
C ILE A 107 -14.75 -15.77 -5.18
N VAL A 108 -15.47 -16.01 -4.09
CA VAL A 108 -16.12 -17.29 -3.81
C VAL A 108 -17.17 -17.63 -4.87
N CYS A 109 -17.95 -16.65 -5.32
CA CYS A 109 -18.92 -16.86 -6.39
C CYS A 109 -18.24 -17.20 -7.72
N ILE A 110 -17.23 -16.41 -8.13
CA ILE A 110 -16.55 -16.54 -9.42
C ILE A 110 -15.75 -17.84 -9.52
N PHE A 111 -14.99 -18.20 -8.48
CA PHE A 111 -14.08 -19.36 -8.54
C PHE A 111 -14.60 -20.58 -7.77
N GLY A 112 -15.67 -20.44 -6.98
CA GLY A 112 -16.22 -21.49 -6.12
C GLY A 112 -17.60 -22.01 -6.53
N SER A 113 -18.33 -21.32 -7.41
CA SER A 113 -19.64 -21.79 -7.88
C SER A 113 -19.52 -22.58 -9.19
N PRO A 114 -19.77 -23.91 -9.21
CA PRO A 114 -19.65 -24.72 -10.43
C PRO A 114 -20.71 -24.38 -11.49
N GLU A 115 -21.87 -23.85 -11.07
CA GLU A 115 -23.03 -23.57 -11.92
C GLU A 115 -23.04 -22.16 -12.54
N LEU A 116 -22.00 -21.35 -12.32
CA LEU A 116 -21.97 -19.96 -12.76
C LEU A 116 -21.60 -19.84 -14.26
N ASP A 117 -22.61 -19.61 -15.09
CA ASP A 117 -22.45 -19.57 -16.56
C ASP A 117 -21.75 -18.30 -17.08
N ASN A 118 -21.85 -17.18 -16.36
CA ASN A 118 -21.31 -15.86 -16.77
C ASN A 118 -20.16 -15.36 -15.89
N ALA A 119 -19.35 -16.28 -15.37
CA ALA A 119 -18.25 -15.97 -14.45
C ALA A 119 -17.24 -14.95 -15.01
N GLU A 120 -16.95 -15.00 -16.32
CA GLU A 120 -16.06 -14.05 -17.00
C GLU A 120 -16.60 -12.62 -16.96
N GLU A 121 -17.85 -12.42 -17.38
CA GLU A 121 -18.49 -11.12 -17.39
C GLU A 121 -18.58 -10.54 -15.97
N TYR A 122 -18.93 -11.40 -15.00
CA TYR A 122 -19.02 -10.99 -13.61
C TYR A 122 -17.67 -10.55 -13.05
N LEU A 123 -16.59 -11.29 -13.35
CA LEU A 123 -15.23 -10.93 -12.97
C LEU A 123 -14.77 -9.62 -13.61
N ASP A 124 -15.04 -9.43 -14.90
CA ASP A 124 -14.68 -8.21 -15.61
C ASP A 124 -15.45 -7.01 -15.04
N ASN A 125 -16.71 -7.18 -14.64
CA ASN A 125 -17.50 -6.14 -13.98
C ASN A 125 -16.95 -5.79 -12.59
N VAL A 126 -16.53 -6.77 -11.80
CA VAL A 126 -15.86 -6.55 -10.51
C VAL A 126 -14.55 -5.77 -10.71
N ILE A 127 -13.74 -6.15 -11.69
CA ILE A 127 -12.48 -5.47 -12.02
C ILE A 127 -12.74 -4.03 -12.50
N LYS A 128 -13.75 -3.81 -13.36
CA LYS A 128 -14.13 -2.47 -13.84
C LYS A 128 -14.64 -1.58 -12.70
N ALA A 129 -15.48 -2.12 -11.82
CA ALA A 129 -16.03 -1.40 -10.67
C ALA A 129 -14.94 -0.97 -9.69
N ALA A 130 -13.84 -1.74 -9.61
CA ALA A 130 -12.68 -1.38 -8.82
C ALA A 130 -11.91 -0.15 -9.38
N GLY A 131 -12.15 0.24 -10.64
CA GLY A 131 -11.46 1.37 -11.30
C GLY A 131 -10.16 0.97 -12.00
N ASP A 132 -9.46 1.96 -12.56
CA ASP A 132 -8.35 1.78 -13.51
C ASP A 132 -7.04 1.31 -12.84
N PHE A 133 -7.06 0.08 -12.30
CA PHE A 133 -5.90 -0.61 -11.75
C PHE A 133 -4.94 -1.16 -12.81
N ASN A 134 -5.30 -1.07 -14.10
CA ASN A 134 -4.68 -1.86 -15.17
C ASN A 134 -3.25 -1.40 -15.55
N SER A 135 -2.96 -0.10 -15.62
CA SER A 135 -1.69 0.34 -16.24
C SER A 135 -0.41 -0.07 -15.50
N ASP A 136 -0.40 -0.06 -14.16
CA ASP A 136 0.78 -0.40 -13.35
C ASP A 136 0.88 -1.89 -13.00
N PHE A 137 -0.24 -2.60 -13.08
CA PHE A 137 -0.34 -3.99 -12.66
C PHE A 137 -0.07 -4.95 -13.82
N GLU A 138 -0.48 -4.60 -15.04
CA GLU A 138 -0.14 -5.37 -16.23
C GLU A 138 1.37 -5.42 -16.47
N THR A 139 2.08 -4.31 -16.24
CA THR A 139 3.55 -4.26 -16.32
C THR A 139 4.24 -5.11 -15.25
N PHE A 140 3.64 -5.26 -14.07
CA PHE A 140 4.17 -6.13 -13.00
C PHE A 140 4.03 -7.62 -13.34
N ILE A 141 2.94 -8.01 -14.00
CA ILE A 141 2.68 -9.40 -14.40
C ILE A 141 3.57 -9.84 -15.57
N GLU A 142 3.96 -8.92 -16.46
CA GLU A 142 4.77 -9.23 -17.64
C GLU A 142 6.24 -9.54 -17.34
N ASP A 143 6.80 -9.09 -16.22
CA ASP A 143 8.22 -9.26 -15.85
C ASP A 143 8.53 -10.62 -15.17
N GLU A 144 7.53 -11.43 -14.80
CA GLU A 144 7.77 -12.76 -14.23
C GLU A 144 8.12 -13.80 -15.32
N ASN A 145 9.42 -13.97 -15.60
CA ASN A 145 9.94 -15.23 -16.16
C ASN A 145 9.94 -16.28 -15.03
N ILE A 146 8.90 -17.11 -15.03
CA ILE A 146 8.51 -18.07 -13.96
C ILE A 146 9.52 -19.22 -13.72
N SER A 147 10.63 -19.35 -14.47
CA SER A 147 11.50 -20.53 -14.40
C SER A 147 12.48 -20.57 -13.22
N ASP A 148 12.99 -19.43 -12.75
CA ASP A 148 14.16 -19.43 -11.86
C ASP A 148 13.80 -19.37 -10.37
N THR A 149 12.53 -19.13 -10.05
CA THR A 149 12.07 -18.91 -8.68
C THR A 149 11.73 -20.20 -7.93
N GLN A 150 11.52 -21.32 -8.62
CA GLN A 150 10.89 -22.55 -8.09
C GLN A 150 11.54 -23.19 -6.86
N ARG A 151 12.84 -22.96 -6.59
CA ARG A 151 13.58 -23.68 -5.53
C ARG A 151 13.56 -23.01 -4.14
N LEU A 152 13.12 -21.75 -4.02
CA LEU A 152 13.03 -21.02 -2.74
C LEU A 152 11.62 -21.08 -2.09
N ILE A 153 10.65 -21.73 -2.74
CA ILE A 153 9.19 -21.44 -2.59
C ILE A 153 8.45 -22.40 -1.66
N GLU A 154 9.00 -23.57 -1.29
CA GLU A 154 8.30 -24.47 -0.37
C GLU A 154 8.21 -23.92 1.06
N GLN A 155 9.10 -23.01 1.45
CA GLN A 155 9.15 -22.48 2.81
C GLN A 155 8.14 -21.34 3.10
N GLU A 156 7.97 -20.30 2.27
CA GLU A 156 7.40 -19.00 2.76
C GLU A 156 5.92 -18.95 3.19
N LEU A 157 5.04 -19.81 2.69
CA LEU A 157 3.60 -19.81 3.09
C LEU A 157 3.22 -20.98 3.99
N SER A 158 3.97 -22.08 3.94
CA SER A 158 3.88 -23.10 4.98
C SER A 158 4.45 -22.52 6.29
N THR A 159 5.54 -21.74 6.22
CA THR A 159 6.18 -21.11 7.39
C THR A 159 5.33 -20.10 8.17
N LEU A 160 4.30 -19.45 7.61
CA LEU A 160 3.45 -18.57 8.42
C LEU A 160 2.53 -19.34 9.37
N ASP A 161 2.08 -20.55 9.01
CA ASP A 161 1.33 -21.41 9.94
C ASP A 161 2.27 -22.40 10.68
N ASP A 162 3.35 -22.87 10.03
CA ASP A 162 4.30 -23.86 10.57
C ASP A 162 5.32 -23.27 11.57
N ASN A 163 5.71 -21.99 11.46
CA ASN A 163 6.72 -21.39 12.35
C ASN A 163 6.14 -20.83 13.65
N PHE A 164 4.82 -20.71 13.79
CA PHE A 164 4.20 -20.29 15.03
C PHE A 164 3.75 -21.54 15.76
N LEU A 165 4.44 -21.87 16.86
CA LEU A 165 4.31 -23.06 17.72
C LEU A 165 2.94 -23.23 18.41
N SER A 166 1.85 -22.80 17.79
CA SER A 166 0.47 -22.99 18.24
C SER A 166 0.00 -24.39 17.85
N THR A 167 -0.73 -25.07 18.76
CA THR A 167 -1.39 -26.36 18.50
C THR A 167 -2.55 -26.27 17.49
N GLU A 168 -2.94 -25.05 17.11
CA GLU A 168 -3.98 -24.76 16.12
C GLU A 168 -3.47 -23.73 15.09
N PRO A 169 -3.68 -23.95 13.78
CA PRO A 169 -3.24 -23.02 12.73
C PRO A 169 -3.83 -21.62 12.89
N ILE A 170 -3.04 -20.57 12.66
CA ILE A 170 -3.48 -19.15 12.73
C ILE A 170 -4.72 -18.96 11.85
N LEU A 171 -4.74 -19.64 10.71
CA LEU A 171 -5.83 -19.66 9.75
C LEU A 171 -7.21 -19.79 10.40
N HIS A 172 -7.41 -20.77 11.29
CA HIS A 172 -8.73 -21.08 11.86
C HIS A 172 -9.06 -20.24 13.10
N GLN A 173 -8.04 -19.68 13.75
CA GLN A 173 -8.22 -18.83 14.93
C GLN A 173 -8.44 -17.36 14.60
N SER A 174 -8.00 -16.92 13.42
CA SER A 174 -8.10 -15.51 13.03
C SER A 174 -9.56 -15.06 13.03
N PRO A 175 -9.89 -13.93 13.70
CA PRO A 175 -11.26 -13.40 13.70
C PRO A 175 -11.72 -12.98 12.30
N PHE A 176 -10.78 -12.68 11.39
CA PHE A 176 -11.09 -12.39 9.99
C PHE A 176 -11.57 -13.63 9.23
N THR A 177 -10.92 -14.78 9.46
CA THR A 177 -11.36 -16.05 8.86
C THR A 177 -12.73 -16.47 9.39
N LYS A 178 -12.95 -16.35 10.71
CA LYS A 178 -14.24 -16.67 11.33
C LYS A 178 -15.36 -15.85 10.70
N LEU A 179 -15.17 -14.53 10.61
CA LEU A 179 -16.15 -13.64 10.00
C LEU A 179 -16.35 -13.92 8.50
N ALA A 180 -15.29 -14.31 7.76
CA ALA A 180 -15.44 -14.73 6.37
C ALA A 180 -16.33 -15.97 6.23
N CYS A 181 -16.13 -16.98 7.08
CA CYS A 181 -16.94 -18.19 7.09
C CYS A 181 -18.39 -17.93 7.55
N GLU A 182 -18.60 -17.01 8.50
CA GLU A 182 -19.94 -16.57 8.91
C GLU A 182 -20.69 -15.88 7.76
N ARG A 183 -20.00 -15.00 7.00
CA ARG A 183 -20.59 -14.29 5.86
C ARG A 183 -20.74 -15.13 4.61
N SER A 184 -19.89 -16.14 4.44
CA SER A 184 -19.91 -17.06 3.31
C SER A 184 -19.77 -18.51 3.79
N PRO A 185 -20.84 -19.13 4.29
CA PRO A 185 -20.79 -20.50 4.82
C PRO A 185 -20.31 -21.53 3.79
N VAL A 186 -20.54 -21.26 2.49
CA VAL A 186 -20.06 -22.11 1.39
C VAL A 186 -18.53 -22.18 1.31
N LEU A 187 -17.81 -21.22 1.91
CA LEU A 187 -16.36 -21.22 1.96
C LEU A 187 -15.84 -22.49 2.65
N LEU A 188 -16.46 -22.90 3.77
CA LEU A 188 -16.08 -24.12 4.50
C LEU A 188 -16.25 -25.38 3.64
N THR A 189 -17.34 -25.48 2.88
CA THR A 189 -17.61 -26.64 2.03
C THR A 189 -16.67 -26.72 0.83
N LEU A 190 -16.18 -25.56 0.34
CA LEU A 190 -15.22 -25.47 -0.76
C LEU A 190 -13.78 -25.80 -0.34
N ILE A 191 -13.45 -25.59 0.93
CA ILE A 191 -12.11 -25.85 1.49
C ILE A 191 -11.96 -27.31 1.93
N ASP A 192 -13.07 -27.93 2.32
CA ASP A 192 -13.09 -29.33 2.73
C ASP A 192 -12.60 -30.27 1.63
N LYS A 193 -12.02 -31.41 2.05
CA LYS A 193 -11.53 -32.46 1.14
C LYS A 193 -12.66 -33.25 0.45
N SER A 194 -13.91 -32.81 0.59
CA SER A 194 -15.08 -33.48 0.03
C SER A 194 -15.01 -33.55 -1.50
N LYS A 195 -15.66 -34.58 -2.06
CA LYS A 195 -15.64 -34.89 -3.50
C LYS A 195 -15.92 -33.64 -4.34
N LEU A 196 -15.12 -33.47 -5.39
CA LEU A 196 -15.39 -32.46 -6.41
C LEU A 196 -16.75 -32.79 -7.07
N PRO A 197 -17.53 -31.78 -7.48
CA PRO A 197 -18.66 -32.01 -8.38
C PRO A 197 -18.16 -32.74 -9.64
N ASN A 198 -19.00 -33.58 -10.25
CA ASN A 198 -18.60 -34.27 -11.47
C ASN A 198 -18.27 -33.23 -12.55
N GLU A 199 -17.22 -33.46 -13.34
CA GLU A 199 -16.79 -32.51 -14.40
C GLU A 199 -17.91 -32.16 -15.40
N LYS A 200 -18.87 -33.07 -15.61
CA LYS A 200 -20.02 -32.86 -16.50
C LYS A 200 -21.04 -31.83 -15.96
N ASP A 201 -21.01 -31.56 -14.66
CA ASP A 201 -21.92 -30.64 -13.97
C ASP A 201 -21.27 -29.25 -13.77
N ILE A 202 -20.01 -29.06 -14.21
CA ILE A 202 -19.29 -27.80 -14.06
C ILE A 202 -19.47 -26.99 -15.34
N LYS A 203 -20.27 -25.93 -15.25
CA LYS A 203 -20.44 -24.97 -16.35
C LYS A 203 -19.46 -23.80 -16.27
N ASN A 204 -19.06 -23.45 -15.06
CA ASN A 204 -18.14 -22.35 -14.81
C ASN A 204 -16.68 -22.73 -15.16
N SER A 205 -16.13 -22.11 -16.21
CA SER A 205 -14.74 -22.29 -16.63
C SER A 205 -13.69 -21.77 -15.65
N PHE A 206 -14.09 -20.92 -14.70
CA PHE A 206 -13.23 -20.37 -13.64
C PHE A 206 -13.25 -21.20 -12.36
N PHE A 207 -14.13 -22.21 -12.26
CA PHE A 207 -14.28 -23.00 -11.04
C PHE A 207 -12.96 -23.69 -10.67
N SER A 208 -12.48 -23.44 -9.46
CA SER A 208 -11.28 -24.08 -8.92
C SER A 208 -11.28 -24.05 -7.38
N LYS A 209 -11.56 -25.21 -6.76
CA LYS A 209 -11.43 -25.37 -5.30
C LYS A 209 -10.02 -25.02 -4.80
N GLU A 210 -8.98 -25.37 -5.58
CA GLU A 210 -7.60 -25.06 -5.21
C GLU A 210 -7.31 -23.55 -5.23
N LEU A 211 -7.91 -22.80 -6.16
CA LEU A 211 -7.82 -21.34 -6.16
C LEU A 211 -8.51 -20.72 -4.94
N ILE A 212 -9.70 -21.21 -4.57
CA ILE A 212 -10.39 -20.79 -3.35
C ILE A 212 -9.55 -21.09 -2.10
N LYS A 213 -8.91 -22.26 -2.02
CA LYS A 213 -7.99 -22.59 -0.92
C LYS A 213 -6.80 -21.62 -0.83
N VAL A 214 -6.27 -21.17 -1.97
CA VAL A 214 -5.22 -20.13 -1.98
C VAL A 214 -5.76 -18.85 -1.36
N PHE A 215 -6.89 -18.31 -1.85
CA PHE A 215 -7.48 -17.10 -1.26
C PHE A 215 -7.80 -17.25 0.22
N TYR A 216 -8.35 -18.41 0.63
CA TYR A 216 -8.70 -18.70 2.02
C TYR A 216 -7.51 -18.55 2.96
N LYS A 217 -6.33 -19.08 2.59
CA LYS A 217 -5.11 -18.95 3.38
C LYS A 217 -4.72 -17.49 3.63
N TRP A 218 -5.02 -16.59 2.70
CA TRP A 218 -4.74 -15.17 2.84
C TRP A 218 -5.76 -14.46 3.75
N ILE A 219 -7.01 -14.93 3.84
CA ILE A 219 -8.07 -14.26 4.64
C ILE A 219 -7.63 -14.04 6.10
N ALA A 220 -6.93 -15.00 6.70
CA ALA A 220 -6.46 -14.89 8.09
C ALA A 220 -5.56 -13.68 8.34
N TYR A 221 -4.84 -13.23 7.31
CA TYR A 221 -3.81 -12.19 7.36
C TYR A 221 -4.27 -10.87 6.75
N VAL A 222 -5.57 -10.71 6.45
CA VAL A 222 -6.18 -9.50 5.88
C VAL A 222 -5.59 -8.19 6.42
N PRO A 223 -5.52 -7.91 7.73
CA PRO A 223 -5.00 -6.63 8.23
C PRO A 223 -3.52 -6.40 7.90
N LEU A 224 -2.73 -7.45 7.65
CA LEU A 224 -1.31 -7.32 7.31
C LEU A 224 -1.11 -6.85 5.88
N PHE A 225 -2.00 -7.22 4.96
CA PHE A 225 -1.84 -6.88 3.56
C PHE A 225 -2.91 -5.95 3.01
N THR A 226 -4.13 -5.81 3.52
CA THR A 226 -5.19 -4.91 2.96
C THR A 226 -5.20 -3.52 3.58
N GLY A 227 -5.81 -2.53 2.91
CA GLY A 227 -5.76 -1.11 3.31
C GLY A 227 -6.45 -0.82 4.65
N LEU A 228 -7.05 -1.86 5.22
CA LEU A 228 -7.86 -1.84 6.43
C LEU A 228 -7.22 -1.04 7.57
N MET A 229 -5.98 -1.37 7.93
CA MET A 229 -5.30 -0.74 9.07
C MET A 229 -4.57 0.56 8.73
N HIS A 230 -4.75 1.14 7.53
CA HIS A 230 -4.24 2.48 7.26
C HIS A 230 -4.97 3.51 8.11
N ARG A 231 -4.20 4.40 8.76
CA ARG A 231 -4.74 5.47 9.61
C ARG A 231 -5.72 4.93 10.66
N PHE A 232 -5.42 3.74 11.19
CA PHE A 232 -6.32 3.01 12.08
C PHE A 232 -6.72 3.83 13.31
N TYR A 233 -5.78 4.64 13.81
CA TYR A 233 -6.00 5.57 14.91
C TYR A 233 -7.08 6.61 14.56
N GLU A 234 -6.93 7.33 13.44
CA GLU A 234 -7.88 8.37 13.06
C GLU A 234 -9.25 7.81 12.63
N ARG A 235 -9.28 6.58 12.13
CA ARG A 235 -10.49 5.97 11.56
C ARG A 235 -11.33 5.20 12.57
N TYR A 236 -10.66 4.57 13.54
CA TYR A 236 -11.30 3.56 14.37
C TYR A 236 -11.17 3.76 15.87
N ALA A 237 -10.62 4.88 16.32
CA ALA A 237 -10.73 5.24 17.72
C ALA A 237 -12.21 5.51 18.09
N SER A 238 -12.66 4.91 19.19
CA SER A 238 -14.05 4.96 19.64
C SER A 238 -14.49 6.33 20.17
N ASP A 239 -13.53 7.13 20.61
CA ASP A 239 -13.69 8.46 21.18
C ASP A 239 -13.55 9.59 20.14
N LEU A 240 -13.35 9.25 18.87
CA LEU A 240 -13.37 10.21 17.77
C LEU A 240 -14.77 10.31 17.15
N ASN A 241 -15.25 11.54 16.96
CA ASN A 241 -16.54 11.82 16.33
C ASN A 241 -16.60 11.28 14.90
N ASP A 242 -17.76 10.74 14.53
CA ASP A 242 -18.00 10.12 13.22
C ASP A 242 -17.80 11.09 12.04
N ASP A 243 -17.79 12.41 12.27
CA ASP A 243 -17.51 13.45 11.26
C ASP A 243 -16.02 13.55 10.86
N THR A 244 -15.11 12.91 11.61
CA THR A 244 -13.71 12.71 11.16
C THR A 244 -13.56 11.65 10.07
N LYS A 245 -14.68 11.12 9.52
CA LYS A 245 -14.79 10.37 8.24
C LYS A 245 -14.31 11.17 7.00
N SER A 246 -13.45 12.16 7.18
CA SER A 246 -12.84 12.97 6.13
C SER A 246 -12.04 12.09 5.18
N LYS A 247 -12.70 11.84 4.04
CA LYS A 247 -12.22 11.40 2.73
C LYS A 247 -11.51 10.06 2.76
N VAL A 248 -12.18 9.07 2.18
CA VAL A 248 -11.57 7.90 1.56
C VAL A 248 -10.46 8.40 0.64
N PHE A 249 -9.24 8.50 1.15
CA PHE A 249 -8.08 8.76 0.34
C PHE A 249 -7.70 7.43 -0.31
N GLY A 250 -8.14 7.26 -1.55
CA GLY A 250 -7.63 6.26 -2.48
C GLY A 250 -6.20 6.58 -2.89
N TYR A 251 -5.28 6.67 -1.92
CA TYR A 251 -3.87 6.53 -2.29
C TYR A 251 -3.69 5.08 -2.72
N GLY A 252 -3.67 4.87 -4.04
CA GLY A 252 -3.27 3.60 -4.64
C GLY A 252 -2.00 3.14 -3.94
N ARG A 253 -2.00 1.88 -3.50
CA ARG A 253 -0.96 1.40 -2.60
C ARG A 253 0.38 1.41 -3.27
N VAL A 254 1.24 2.26 -2.74
CA VAL A 254 2.57 2.45 -3.24
C VAL A 254 3.49 1.41 -2.60
N SER A 255 4.12 0.57 -3.42
CA SER A 255 5.11 -0.41 -2.92
C SER A 255 6.32 0.28 -2.31
N ASN A 256 7.02 -0.39 -1.39
CA ASN A 256 8.32 0.08 -0.90
C ASN A 256 9.29 0.35 -2.06
N ALA A 257 9.19 -0.43 -3.15
CA ALA A 257 9.98 -0.20 -4.36
C ALA A 257 9.76 1.20 -4.98
N THR A 258 8.56 1.79 -4.84
CA THR A 258 8.32 3.17 -5.29
C THR A 258 8.97 4.19 -4.36
N ILE A 259 8.93 3.96 -3.05
CA ILE A 259 9.65 4.79 -2.05
C ILE A 259 11.16 4.67 -2.28
N GLU A 260 11.67 3.47 -2.49
CA GLU A 260 13.07 3.21 -2.85
C GLU A 260 13.44 3.86 -4.17
N SER A 261 12.58 3.79 -5.19
CA SER A 261 12.79 4.46 -6.47
C SER A 261 12.84 5.98 -6.28
N PHE A 262 11.97 6.54 -5.45
CA PHE A 262 12.00 7.94 -5.06
C PHE A 262 13.30 8.32 -4.34
N PHE A 263 13.72 7.56 -3.32
CA PHE A 263 14.98 7.81 -2.62
C PHE A 263 16.20 7.58 -3.51
N LYS A 264 16.13 6.66 -4.48
CA LYS A 264 17.14 6.47 -5.50
C LYS A 264 17.26 7.71 -6.38
N ILE A 265 16.13 8.32 -6.75
CA ILE A 265 16.12 9.59 -7.50
C ILE A 265 16.68 10.73 -6.66
N ILE A 266 16.28 10.83 -5.39
CA ILE A 266 16.89 11.79 -4.46
C ILE A 266 18.41 11.59 -4.43
N LYS A 267 18.88 10.38 -4.15
CA LYS A 267 20.29 10.05 -3.99
C LYS A 267 21.10 10.32 -5.26
N HIS A 268 20.64 9.80 -6.39
CA HIS A 268 21.43 9.80 -7.63
C HIS A 268 21.18 11.02 -8.53
N SER A 269 19.93 11.50 -8.61
CA SER A 269 19.58 12.60 -9.52
C SER A 269 19.64 13.96 -8.84
N ILE A 270 19.09 14.08 -7.63
CA ILE A 270 18.94 15.38 -6.93
C ILE A 270 20.21 15.70 -6.15
N LEU A 271 20.61 14.81 -5.24
CA LEU A 271 21.77 14.99 -4.37
C LEU A 271 23.08 14.64 -5.07
N ARG A 272 23.06 13.83 -6.14
CA ARG A 272 24.26 13.36 -6.85
C ARG A 272 25.32 12.81 -5.89
N HIS A 273 24.89 11.97 -4.93
CA HIS A 273 25.72 11.38 -3.88
C HIS A 273 26.29 12.37 -2.84
N GLN A 274 25.90 13.64 -2.85
CA GLN A 274 26.26 14.57 -1.76
C GLN A 274 25.51 14.19 -0.48
N THR A 275 26.25 14.02 0.61
CA THR A 275 25.72 13.68 1.95
C THR A 275 25.34 14.92 2.75
N ASN A 276 26.00 16.05 2.51
CA ASN A 276 25.76 17.31 3.20
C ASN A 276 25.25 18.35 2.20
N VAL A 277 23.97 18.72 2.33
CA VAL A 277 23.33 19.76 1.52
C VAL A 277 22.50 20.62 2.47
N ARG A 278 22.61 21.96 2.35
CA ARG A 278 21.77 22.85 3.15
C ARG A 278 20.31 22.65 2.74
N PRO A 279 19.34 22.73 3.66
CA PRO A 279 17.92 22.52 3.34
C PRO A 279 17.44 23.36 2.15
N ALA A 280 17.86 24.63 2.04
CA ALA A 280 17.51 25.50 0.92
C ALA A 280 18.03 24.97 -0.43
N ASP A 281 19.29 24.54 -0.48
CA ASP A 281 19.91 23.98 -1.70
C ASP A 281 19.24 22.68 -2.12
N PHE A 282 18.83 21.85 -1.14
CA PHE A 282 18.08 20.63 -1.41
C PHE A 282 16.72 20.94 -2.05
N LEU A 283 15.98 21.90 -1.50
CA LEU A 283 14.67 22.30 -2.02
C LEU A 283 14.78 22.87 -3.45
N LEU A 284 15.80 23.68 -3.74
CA LEU A 284 16.06 24.20 -5.08
C LEU A 284 16.40 23.09 -6.08
N LYS A 285 17.22 22.11 -5.68
CA LYS A 285 17.55 20.93 -6.50
C LYS A 285 16.33 20.04 -6.73
N LEU A 286 15.51 19.83 -5.71
CA LEU A 286 14.27 19.07 -5.80
C LEU A 286 13.30 19.77 -6.77
N TYR A 287 13.09 21.08 -6.60
CA TYR A 287 12.20 21.87 -7.46
C TYR A 287 12.66 21.87 -8.91
N SER A 288 13.93 22.17 -9.18
CA SER A 288 14.48 22.19 -10.54
C SER A 288 14.40 20.83 -11.23
N THR A 289 14.74 19.75 -10.53
CA THR A 289 14.64 18.37 -11.06
C THR A 289 13.20 17.98 -11.34
N THR A 290 12.27 18.35 -10.46
CA THR A 290 10.84 18.05 -10.60
C THR A 290 10.23 18.84 -11.75
N SER A 291 10.49 20.14 -11.83
CA SER A 291 10.04 21.00 -12.93
C SER A 291 10.61 20.57 -14.29
N ALA A 292 11.87 20.16 -14.36
CA ALA A 292 12.47 19.65 -15.59
C ALA A 292 11.79 18.35 -16.08
N ARG A 293 11.45 17.45 -15.16
CA ARG A 293 10.74 16.20 -15.48
C ARG A 293 9.30 16.43 -15.88
N LEU A 294 8.58 17.33 -15.18
CA LEU A 294 7.23 17.74 -15.55
C LEU A 294 7.19 18.32 -16.97
N LYS A 295 8.13 19.24 -17.29
CA LYS A 295 8.28 19.77 -18.65
C LYS A 295 8.57 18.67 -19.68
N ALA A 296 9.46 17.72 -19.35
CA ALA A 296 9.75 16.61 -20.25
C ALA A 296 8.51 15.74 -20.53
N ASN A 297 7.68 15.45 -19.52
CA ASN A 297 6.43 14.70 -19.70
C ASN A 297 5.41 15.48 -20.54
N MET A 298 5.24 16.78 -20.27
CA MET A 298 4.32 17.64 -21.04
C MET A 298 4.66 17.67 -22.53
N HIS A 299 5.93 17.50 -22.87
CA HIS A 299 6.41 17.49 -24.24
C HIS A 299 6.66 16.08 -24.80
N ASN A 300 6.21 15.02 -24.12
CA ASN A 300 6.49 13.60 -24.48
C ASN A 300 7.97 13.32 -24.76
N ILE A 301 8.88 14.06 -24.12
CA ILE A 301 10.32 13.88 -24.28
C ILE A 301 10.73 12.70 -23.42
N GLN A 302 10.89 11.52 -24.05
CA GLN A 302 11.49 10.37 -23.39
C GLN A 302 12.92 10.71 -22.96
N GLN A 303 13.16 10.80 -21.64
CA GLN A 303 14.51 10.92 -21.12
C GLN A 303 15.27 9.62 -21.44
N THR A 304 16.04 9.63 -22.51
CA THR A 304 16.98 8.57 -22.83
C THR A 304 18.06 8.57 -21.75
N GLY A 305 17.95 7.63 -20.81
CA GLY A 305 19.03 7.37 -19.87
C GLY A 305 20.30 7.10 -20.66
N SER A 306 21.35 7.88 -20.42
CA SER A 306 22.64 7.74 -21.09
C SER A 306 23.10 6.29 -20.99
N LYS A 307 22.98 5.53 -22.08
CA LYS A 307 23.56 4.19 -22.19
C LYS A 307 25.06 4.36 -22.03
N ARG A 308 25.59 3.90 -20.89
CA ARG A 308 27.01 3.58 -20.74
C ARG A 308 27.39 2.73 -21.94
N ARG A 309 28.22 3.27 -22.84
CA ARG A 309 28.85 2.57 -23.96
C ARG A 309 29.74 1.47 -23.37
N GLY A 310 29.15 0.30 -23.13
CA GLY A 310 29.82 -0.95 -22.77
C GLY A 310 29.37 -2.01 -23.76
N ARG A 311 30.33 -2.46 -24.56
CA ARG A 311 30.19 -3.25 -25.79
C ARG A 311 29.77 -4.70 -25.46
N SER A 312 28.56 -5.11 -25.87
CA SER A 312 28.25 -6.51 -26.25
C SER A 312 26.90 -6.55 -26.95
N LYS A 313 26.92 -6.88 -28.25
CA LYS A 313 25.73 -7.09 -29.09
C LYS A 313 25.04 -8.38 -28.64
N LYS A 314 23.85 -8.29 -28.04
CA LYS A 314 22.84 -9.35 -28.12
C LYS A 314 21.50 -8.74 -28.52
N LYS A 315 20.90 -9.33 -29.55
CA LYS A 315 19.77 -8.84 -30.34
C LYS A 315 18.51 -8.63 -29.48
N GLY A 316 17.84 -7.50 -29.72
CA GLY A 316 16.38 -7.40 -29.83
C GLY A 316 15.54 -7.67 -28.58
N ARG A 317 15.44 -6.67 -27.70
CA ARG A 317 14.20 -6.33 -26.96
C ARG A 317 14.37 -4.92 -26.38
N THR A 318 13.57 -3.97 -26.87
CA THR A 318 13.49 -2.60 -26.33
C THR A 318 12.77 -2.65 -25.00
N ALA A 319 13.50 -2.88 -23.91
CA ALA A 319 12.99 -2.63 -22.57
C ALA A 319 12.89 -1.10 -22.38
N THR A 320 11.66 -0.59 -22.40
CA THR A 320 11.32 0.74 -21.89
C THR A 320 11.72 0.79 -20.41
N SER A 321 12.58 1.73 -20.05
CA SER A 321 12.99 1.93 -18.66
C SER A 321 11.83 2.59 -17.90
N ASN A 322 11.06 1.79 -17.14
CA ASN A 322 9.95 2.23 -16.26
C ASN A 322 10.35 3.23 -15.14
N ARG A 323 11.60 3.70 -15.10
CA ARG A 323 12.14 4.63 -14.09
C ARG A 323 11.44 6.00 -14.06
N GLY A 324 10.85 6.45 -15.16
CA GLY A 324 10.16 7.74 -15.24
C GLY A 324 8.74 7.72 -14.66
N VAL A 325 8.02 6.61 -14.88
CA VAL A 325 6.58 6.49 -14.60
C VAL A 325 6.30 6.57 -13.09
N TYR A 326 7.07 5.84 -12.27
CA TYR A 326 6.85 5.79 -10.81
C TYR A 326 7.17 7.11 -10.10
N PHE A 327 8.14 7.88 -10.58
CA PHE A 327 8.45 9.19 -9.99
C PHE A 327 7.38 10.23 -10.33
N ASN A 328 6.89 10.22 -11.57
CA ASN A 328 5.86 11.16 -11.99
C ASN A 328 4.57 10.92 -11.20
N LYS A 329 4.15 9.67 -11.01
CA LYS A 329 2.99 9.32 -10.17
C LYS A 329 3.20 9.64 -8.68
N PHE A 330 4.39 9.41 -8.13
CA PHE A 330 4.70 9.81 -6.75
C PHE A 330 4.67 11.34 -6.58
N VAL A 331 5.27 12.08 -7.52
CA VAL A 331 5.23 13.54 -7.56
C VAL A 331 3.81 14.04 -7.74
N GLU A 332 3.01 13.44 -8.63
CA GLU A 332 1.58 13.74 -8.77
C GLU A 332 0.82 13.46 -7.47
N SER A 333 1.09 12.35 -6.78
CA SER A 333 0.47 12.03 -5.47
C SER A 333 0.88 13.00 -4.35
N MET A 334 2.11 13.51 -4.38
CA MET A 334 2.61 14.56 -3.48
C MET A 334 2.10 15.95 -3.86
N LEU A 335 1.75 16.17 -5.13
CA LEU A 335 1.20 17.42 -5.65
C LEU A 335 -0.33 17.47 -5.56
N THR A 336 -1.04 16.34 -5.56
CA THR A 336 -2.47 16.21 -5.27
C THR A 336 -2.78 16.29 -3.78
N ALA A 337 -1.75 16.23 -2.90
CA ALA A 337 -1.73 16.97 -1.64
C ALA A 337 -1.67 18.51 -1.87
N SER A 338 -2.43 18.96 -2.87
CA SER A 338 -2.49 20.28 -3.51
C SER A 338 -3.04 21.37 -2.59
N ASP A 339 -3.22 21.10 -1.30
CA ASP A 339 -3.37 22.16 -0.31
C ASP A 339 -2.10 23.00 -0.18
N ILE A 340 -0.94 22.47 -0.58
CA ILE A 340 0.33 23.20 -0.50
C ILE A 340 0.47 24.25 -1.61
N ARG A 341 0.01 23.98 -2.84
CA ARG A 341 0.02 24.97 -3.93
C ARG A 341 -0.95 26.12 -3.65
N SER A 342 -2.16 25.80 -3.15
CA SER A 342 -3.16 26.81 -2.76
C SER A 342 -2.65 27.69 -1.62
N ARG A 343 -2.08 27.08 -0.55
CA ARG A 343 -1.53 27.81 0.61
C ARG A 343 -0.26 28.61 0.28
N LEU A 344 0.56 28.18 -0.68
CA LEU A 344 1.71 28.96 -1.17
C LEU A 344 1.26 30.12 -2.05
N LYS A 345 0.23 29.95 -2.88
CA LYS A 345 -0.33 31.03 -3.70
C LYS A 345 -0.97 32.11 -2.84
N GLU A 346 -1.74 31.71 -1.82
CA GLU A 346 -2.37 32.58 -0.83
C GLU A 346 -1.33 33.34 0.03
N LYS A 347 -0.25 32.67 0.48
CA LYS A 347 0.85 33.34 1.21
C LYS A 347 1.68 34.29 0.33
N LEU A 348 1.78 34.02 -0.97
CA LEU A 348 2.48 34.90 -1.92
C LEU A 348 1.60 36.08 -2.34
N GLU A 349 0.29 35.91 -2.46
CA GLU A 349 -0.68 37.00 -2.69
C GLU A 349 -0.83 37.91 -1.46
N MET A 350 -0.83 37.37 -0.24
CA MET A 350 -0.82 38.17 0.99
C MET A 350 0.45 39.01 1.16
N ARG A 351 1.60 38.55 0.65
CA ARG A 351 2.84 39.35 0.62
C ARG A 351 2.86 40.39 -0.50
N ARG A 352 2.06 40.20 -1.55
CA ARG A 352 1.96 41.14 -2.69
C ARG A 352 0.98 42.29 -2.41
N ASN A 353 0.04 42.07 -1.49
CA ASN A 353 -0.99 43.03 -1.09
C ASN A 353 -0.68 43.76 0.23
N GLN A 354 0.52 43.57 0.81
CA GLN A 354 1.00 44.48 1.85
C GLN A 354 1.47 45.77 1.16
N PRO A 355 0.87 46.93 1.45
CA PRO A 355 1.35 48.19 0.90
C PRO A 355 2.75 48.47 1.46
N ASP A 356 3.69 48.75 0.57
CA ASP A 356 5.01 49.29 0.91
C ASP A 356 4.82 50.69 1.54
N GLY A 357 4.57 50.71 2.84
CA GLY A 357 4.55 51.92 3.65
C GLY A 357 5.98 52.39 3.94
N CYS A 358 6.61 53.01 2.95
CA CYS A 358 7.74 53.91 3.16
C CYS A 358 7.26 55.34 2.93
N GLU A 359 6.95 56.06 4.01
CA GLU A 359 7.02 57.52 4.00
C GLU A 359 7.99 57.98 5.09
N LYS A 360 9.04 58.65 4.63
CA LYS A 360 9.97 59.44 5.42
C LYS A 360 9.43 60.87 5.51
N THR A 361 9.33 61.41 6.72
CA THR A 361 9.58 62.82 7.12
C THR A 361 9.62 62.78 8.66
N GLY A 362 10.58 63.33 9.40
CA GLY A 362 11.30 64.58 9.22
C GLY A 362 10.96 65.50 10.40
N ASP A 363 11.89 65.60 11.36
CA ASP A 363 12.15 66.67 12.34
C ASP A 363 11.38 66.87 13.68
N MET A 364 12.23 66.96 14.72
CA MET A 364 12.28 67.79 15.93
C MET A 364 11.00 68.24 16.66
N THR A 365 10.88 67.91 17.96
CA THR A 365 11.21 68.81 19.10
C THR A 365 10.87 68.22 20.50
N THR A 366 11.86 68.29 21.38
CA THR A 366 11.92 68.51 22.84
C THR A 366 10.80 68.16 23.85
N THR A 367 11.30 67.77 25.05
CA THR A 367 10.72 67.73 26.43
C THR A 367 9.98 66.43 26.79
N GLY A 368 10.17 65.77 27.94
CA GLY A 368 10.97 65.98 29.14
C GLY A 368 10.84 64.75 30.06
N THR A 369 11.82 64.54 30.95
CA THR A 369 11.73 63.98 32.33
C THR A 369 10.61 62.96 32.63
N THR A 370 10.88 61.71 33.07
CA THR A 370 11.45 61.34 34.38
C THR A 370 11.93 59.87 34.45
N ASN A 371 12.85 59.62 35.39
CA ASN A 371 13.54 58.36 35.73
C ASN A 371 12.64 57.13 36.03
N PRO A 372 13.19 55.91 35.92
CA PRO A 372 12.91 54.83 36.86
C PRO A 372 14.10 54.66 37.82
N THR A 373 13.83 54.86 39.11
CA THR A 373 14.66 54.38 40.22
C THR A 373 14.55 52.86 40.35
N PHE A 374 15.65 52.31 40.84
CA PHE A 374 15.96 50.92 41.17
C PHE A 374 15.21 50.39 42.41
N ASP A 375 15.47 49.10 42.68
CA ASP A 375 15.31 48.33 43.93
C ASP A 375 13.98 47.56 44.03
N GLU A 376 13.92 46.26 44.35
CA GLU A 376 14.86 45.31 44.99
C GLU A 376 14.47 43.87 44.59
#